data_AF-A0A2E9CIT3-F1
#
_entry.id   AF-A0A2E9CIT3-F1
#
_cell.length_a   1.000
_cell.length_b   1.000
_cell.length_c   1.000
_cell.angle_alpha   90.00
_cell.angle_beta   90.00
_cell.angle_gamma   90.00
#
_symmetry.space_group_name_H-M   'P 1'
#
loop_
_entity.id
_entity.type
_entity.pdbx_description
1 polymer ?
#
loop_
_entity_poly.entity_id
_entity_poly.type
_entity_poly.pdbx_seq_one_letter_code
_entity_poly.pdbx_strand_id
1 'polypeptide(L)' 'MAKYGSPGANAICDASGFKVKLSALVRQWDGALVDRRFVDRRNQQDFVRGVPDKQALPYSRPETPDNFLVGTVRPEDL' A
#
# COMPACT_ATOMS: atom_id res chain seq x y z
N MET A 1 33.82 -38.41 -11.02
CA MET A 1 33.41 -38.20 -9.61
C MET A 1 32.20 -37.29 -9.56
N ALA A 2 31.00 -37.84 -9.38
CA ALA A 2 29.81 -37.03 -9.17
C ALA A 2 29.88 -36.41 -7.77
N LYS A 3 29.96 -35.07 -7.68
CA LYS A 3 29.83 -34.36 -6.40
C LYS A 3 28.39 -34.58 -5.91
N TYR A 4 28.18 -35.56 -5.03
CA TYR A 4 26.95 -35.66 -4.26
C TYR A 4 26.86 -34.39 -3.41
N GLY A 5 26.03 -33.45 -3.84
CA GLY A 5 25.76 -32.22 -3.10
C GLY A 5 25.31 -32.57 -1.68
N SER A 6 25.81 -31.81 -0.70
CA SER A 6 25.54 -31.97 0.74
C SER A 6 24.09 -32.44 1.01
N PRO A 7 23.88 -33.36 1.99
CA PRO A 7 22.55 -33.84 2.38
C PRO A 7 21.75 -32.73 3.08
N GLY A 8 21.43 -31.66 2.34
CA GLY A 8 20.57 -30.58 2.78
C GLY A 8 19.10 -30.87 2.46
N ALA A 9 18.23 -30.30 3.29
CA ALA A 9 16.79 -30.32 3.10
C ALA A 9 16.38 -29.72 1.75
N ASN A 10 15.26 -30.19 1.24
CA ASN A 10 14.65 -29.68 0.02
C ASN A 10 13.36 -28.95 0.37
N ALA A 11 13.04 -27.89 -0.37
CA ALA A 11 11.80 -27.14 -0.27
C ALA A 11 11.27 -26.85 -1.68
N ILE A 12 10.00 -26.44 -1.75
CA ILE A 12 9.37 -26.06 -3.02
C ILE A 12 9.61 -24.57 -3.24
N CYS A 13 9.97 -24.19 -4.46
CA CYS A 13 10.06 -22.79 -4.89
C CYS A 13 8.66 -22.26 -5.19
N ASP A 14 8.26 -21.15 -4.57
CA ASP A 14 6.91 -20.58 -4.75
C ASP A 14 6.67 -20.04 -6.17
N ALA A 15 7.71 -19.59 -6.87
CA ALA A 15 7.59 -19.05 -8.23
C ALA A 15 7.54 -20.13 -9.33
N SER A 16 8.30 -21.22 -9.17
CA SER A 16 8.45 -22.24 -10.21
C SER A 16 7.73 -23.56 -9.90
N GLY A 17 7.34 -23.78 -8.63
CA GLY A 17 6.70 -25.02 -8.16
C GLY A 17 7.64 -26.23 -8.05
N PHE A 18 8.92 -26.09 -8.41
CA PHE A 18 9.86 -27.21 -8.36
C PHE A 18 10.50 -27.38 -6.99
N LYS A 19 10.81 -28.64 -6.67
CA LYS A 19 11.58 -29.00 -5.47
C LYS A 19 13.05 -28.68 -5.69
N VAL A 20 13.59 -27.77 -4.90
CA VAL A 20 14.98 -27.34 -4.94
C VAL A 20 15.62 -27.47 -3.55
N LYS A 21 16.94 -27.37 -3.48
CA LYS A 21 17.66 -27.37 -2.19
C LYS A 21 17.29 -26.11 -1.40
N LEU A 22 16.98 -26.27 -0.11
CA LEU A 22 16.59 -25.15 0.75
C LEU A 22 17.65 -24.05 0.79
N SER A 23 18.94 -24.41 0.72
CA SER A 23 20.05 -23.47 0.66
C SER A 23 20.13 -22.62 -0.62
N ALA A 24 19.42 -23.02 -1.67
CA ALA A 24 19.33 -22.29 -2.93
C ALA A 24 18.18 -21.28 -2.95
N LEU A 25 17.18 -21.44 -2.08
CA LEU A 25 16.07 -20.50 -1.95
C LEU A 25 16.51 -19.22 -1.26
N VAL A 26 15.86 -18.12 -1.62
CA VAL A 26 16.03 -16.81 -1.01
C VAL A 26 14.66 -16.19 -0.76
N ARG A 27 14.57 -15.38 0.30
CA ARG A 27 13.34 -14.69 0.65
C ARG A 27 13.19 -13.44 -0.22
N GLN A 28 12.09 -13.37 -0.93
CA GLN A 28 11.70 -12.24 -1.78
C GLN A 28 11.06 -11.11 -0.94
N TRP A 29 10.88 -9.95 -1.56
CA TRP A 29 10.39 -8.73 -0.92
C TRP A 29 8.97 -8.85 -0.35
N ASP A 30 8.15 -9.75 -0.89
CA ASP A 30 6.79 -10.09 -0.46
C ASP A 30 6.77 -11.22 0.60
N GLY A 31 7.93 -11.81 0.90
CA GLY A 31 8.08 -12.90 1.86
C GLY A 31 8.14 -14.30 1.26
N ALA A 32 7.91 -14.46 -0.05
CA ALA A 32 7.96 -15.75 -0.74
C ALA A 32 9.38 -16.35 -0.74
N LEU A 33 9.49 -17.67 -0.72
CA LEU A 33 10.76 -18.39 -0.85
C LEU A 33 10.92 -18.87 -2.29
N VAL A 34 11.80 -18.18 -3.02
CA VAL A 34 12.00 -18.41 -4.45
C VAL A 34 13.45 -18.77 -4.74
N ASP A 35 13.69 -19.55 -5.80
CA ASP A 35 15.03 -19.76 -6.30
C ASP A 35 15.62 -18.41 -6.74
N ARG A 36 16.92 -18.20 -6.49
CA ARG A 36 17.64 -16.97 -6.83
C ARG A 36 17.44 -16.50 -8.27
N ARG A 37 17.20 -17.43 -9.20
CA ARG A 37 16.97 -17.13 -10.62
C ARG A 37 15.65 -16.41 -10.90
N PHE A 38 14.66 -16.57 -10.01
CA PHE A 38 13.30 -16.02 -10.18
C PHE A 38 12.98 -14.91 -9.17
N VAL A 39 13.98 -14.41 -8.44
CA VAL A 39 13.80 -13.27 -7.54
C VAL A 39 13.37 -12.05 -8.35
N ASP A 40 12.17 -11.57 -8.06
CA ASP A 40 11.70 -10.28 -8.57
C ASP A 40 12.26 -9.13 -7.72
N ARG A 41 12.47 -7.99 -8.39
CA ARG A 41 12.87 -6.74 -7.74
C ARG A 41 11.62 -6.03 -7.27
N ARG A 42 11.62 -5.55 -6.03
CA ARG A 42 10.51 -4.74 -5.52
C ARG A 42 10.33 -3.47 -6.34
N ASN A 43 9.09 -3.16 -6.71
CA ASN A 43 8.77 -1.94 -7.42
C ASN A 43 9.13 -0.71 -6.55
N GLN A 44 9.77 0.29 -7.16
CA GLN A 44 10.14 1.53 -6.46
C GLN A 44 8.91 2.29 -5.92
N GLN A 45 7.76 2.15 -6.58
CA GLN A 45 6.52 2.81 -6.16
C GLN A 45 6.01 2.31 -4.79
N ASP A 46 6.32 1.07 -4.39
CA ASP A 46 5.92 0.53 -3.09
C ASP A 46 6.55 1.27 -1.90
N PHE A 47 7.65 1.98 -2.14
CA PHE A 47 8.31 2.78 -1.11
C PHE A 47 7.72 4.19 -0.98
N VAL A 48 6.88 4.62 -1.93
CA VAL A 48 6.26 5.94 -1.92
C VAL A 48 5.23 5.99 -0.80
N ARG A 49 5.35 7.00 0.07
CA ARG A 49 4.38 7.28 1.13
C ARG A 49 3.48 8.42 0.69
N GLY A 50 2.19 8.31 0.97
CA GLY A 50 1.24 9.40 0.73
C GLY A 50 1.59 10.61 1.57
N VAL A 51 1.54 11.79 0.97
CA VAL A 51 1.58 13.07 1.69
C VAL A 51 0.12 13.45 1.99
N PRO A 52 -0.24 13.71 3.27
CA PRO A 52 -1.59 14.14 3.59
C PRO A 52 -1.90 15.48 2.92
N ASP A 53 -3.02 15.55 2.21
CA ASP A 53 -3.49 16.77 1.56
C ASP A 53 -4.23 17.68 2.55
N LYS A 54 -4.07 19.00 2.40
CA LYS A 54 -4.84 20.00 3.14
C LYS A 54 -6.07 20.37 2.32
N GLN A 55 -7.15 19.61 2.50
CA GLN A 55 -8.43 19.84 1.83
C GLN A 55 -9.16 21.12 2.29
N ALA A 56 -8.70 21.77 3.36
CA ALA A 56 -9.30 23.00 3.86
C ALA A 56 -8.91 24.21 2.98
N LEU A 57 -9.93 24.89 2.45
CA LEU A 57 -9.77 26.18 1.79
C LEU A 57 -9.18 27.20 2.79
N PRO A 58 -8.26 28.08 2.36
CA PRO A 58 -7.71 29.11 3.24
C PRO A 58 -8.76 30.14 3.67
N TYR A 59 -9.82 30.30 2.89
CA TYR A 59 -10.94 31.19 3.18
C TYR A 59 -12.22 30.59 2.62
N SER A 60 -13.02 29.96 3.49
CA SER A 60 -14.38 29.57 3.17
C SER A 60 -15.32 30.71 3.57
N ARG A 61 -16.01 31.31 2.60
CA ARG A 61 -17.24 32.09 2.86
C ARG A 61 -18.44 31.21 2.52
N PRO A 62 -18.86 30.30 3.41
CA PRO A 62 -20.14 29.62 3.25
C PRO A 62 -21.26 30.66 3.35
N GLU A 63 -22.40 30.35 2.72
CA GLU A 63 -23.62 31.13 2.91
C GLU A 63 -24.09 31.05 4.37
N THR A 64 -24.59 32.18 4.89
CA THR A 64 -25.21 32.21 6.22
C THR A 64 -26.55 31.47 6.14
N PRO A 65 -26.94 30.68 7.15
CA PRO A 65 -28.27 30.08 7.17
C PRO A 65 -29.35 31.14 7.12
N ASP A 66 -30.44 30.85 6.40
CA ASP A 66 -31.61 31.73 6.33
C ASP A 66 -32.21 31.91 7.72
N ASN A 67 -32.41 33.18 8.11
CA ASN A 67 -33.13 33.54 9.32
C ASN A 67 -34.46 34.18 8.94
N PHE A 68 -35.55 33.42 9.08
CA PHE A 68 -36.90 33.89 8.75
C PHE A 68 -37.55 34.58 9.96
N LEU A 69 -38.09 35.77 9.75
CA LEU A 69 -38.92 36.45 10.75
C LEU A 69 -40.23 35.67 10.95
N VAL A 70 -40.57 35.35 12.20
CA VAL A 70 -41.85 34.70 12.54
C VAL A 70 -42.81 35.78 13.05
N GLY A 71 -43.66 36.32 12.17
CA GLY A 71 -44.69 37.32 12.53
C GLY A 71 -44.92 38.40 11.47
N THR A 72 -45.73 39.41 11.81
CA THR A 72 -45.95 40.61 10.98
C THR A 72 -44.71 41.51 11.06
N VAL A 73 -43.98 41.63 9.94
CA VAL A 73 -42.78 42.47 9.82
C VAL A 73 -43.17 43.95 9.90
N ARG A 74 -42.50 44.71 10.77
CA ARG A 74 -42.66 46.16 10.89
C ARG A 74 -41.49 46.88 10.19
N PRO A 75 -41.65 48.17 9.81
CA PRO A 75 -40.58 48.94 9.18
C PRO A 75 -39.29 49.04 10.03
N GLU A 76 -39.41 48.87 11.35
CA GLU A 76 -38.28 48.84 12.29
C GLU A 76 -37.47 47.52 12.29
N ASP A 77 -37.93 46.46 11.61
CA ASP A 77 -37.30 45.12 11.60
C ASP A 77 -36.35 44.88 10.39
N LEU A 78 -36.14 45.90 9.55
CA LEU A 78 -35.32 45.91 8.31
C LEU A 78 -34.02 46.70 8.51
#